data_AF-A0A0N4ZXQ7-F1
#
_entry.id   AF-A0A0N4ZXQ7-F1
#
_cell.length_a   1.000
_cell.length_b   1.000
_cell.length_c   1.000
_cell.angle_alpha   90.00
_cell.angle_beta   90.00
_cell.angle_gamma   90.00
#
_symmetry.space_group_name_H-M   'P 1'
#
loop_
_entity.id
_entity.type
_entity.pdbx_description
1 polymer ?
#
loop_
_entity_poly.entity_id
_entity_poly.type
_entity_poly.pdbx_seq_one_letter_code
_entity_poly.pdbx_strand_id
1 'polypeptide(L)'
;MCCCCCIIIFCLLAAVSNVANAVTCHNYTSSEVSSGTLMGQATCSGAYCLYEKIVTNSETRIARDCSEIGQIVYTGGYFTDVNKCYETKVGDTTYSLKICNSGDYCNFACNSAFSTSSSSIMAILSTVVLSCAGLWISK
;
A
#
# COMPACT_ATOMS: atom_id res chain seq x y z
N MET A 1 14.02 39.66 -25.78
CA MET A 1 13.09 38.54 -26.02
C MET A 1 13.58 37.32 -25.26
N CYS A 2 13.16 37.15 -24.00
CA CYS A 2 13.53 35.97 -23.19
C CYS A 2 12.49 35.77 -22.07
N CYS A 3 11.20 35.72 -22.44
CA CYS A 3 10.09 35.62 -21.48
C CYS A 3 9.28 34.31 -21.63
N CYS A 4 9.54 33.51 -22.68
CA CYS A 4 8.78 32.27 -22.93
C CYS A 4 9.36 31.01 -22.28
N CYS A 5 10.66 30.96 -21.94
CA CYS A 5 11.26 29.71 -21.43
C CYS A 5 11.03 29.47 -19.92
N CYS A 6 10.78 30.53 -19.13
CA CYS A 6 10.59 30.37 -17.67
C CYS A 6 9.21 29.84 -17.29
N ILE A 7 8.19 30.00 -18.14
CA ILE A 7 6.81 29.59 -17.84
C ILE A 7 6.64 28.07 -18.02
N ILE A 8 7.37 27.46 -18.95
CA ILE A 8 7.25 26.02 -19.26
C ILE A 8 7.83 25.17 -18.13
N ILE A 9 8.88 25.65 -17.44
CA ILE A 9 9.53 24.93 -16.34
C ILE A 9 8.63 24.89 -15.10
N PHE A 10 7.92 25.98 -14.78
CA PHE A 10 7.03 26.02 -13.62
C PHE A 10 5.78 25.13 -13.78
N CYS A 11 5.32 24.89 -15.01
CA CYS A 11 4.21 23.97 -15.28
C CYS A 11 4.58 22.49 -15.15
N LEU A 12 5.85 22.11 -15.36
CA LEU A 12 6.30 20.72 -15.21
C LEU A 12 6.52 20.31 -13.75
N LEU A 13 6.74 21.27 -12.84
CA LEU A 13 6.89 21.01 -11.40
C LEU A 13 5.56 20.88 -10.65
N ALA A 14 4.43 21.28 -11.25
CA ALA A 14 3.10 21.12 -10.64
C ALA A 14 2.48 19.73 -10.85
N ALA A 15 3.16 18.85 -11.60
CA ALA A 15 2.69 17.50 -11.89
C ALA A 15 3.39 16.42 -11.03
N VAL A 16 3.92 16.76 -9.86
CA VAL A 16 4.07 15.77 -8.78
C VAL A 16 2.71 15.53 -8.13
N SER A 17 1.74 15.13 -8.96
CA SER A 17 0.53 14.49 -8.46
C SER A 17 0.97 13.33 -7.60
N ASN A 18 0.47 13.28 -6.37
CA ASN A 18 0.59 12.14 -5.47
C ASN A 18 0.11 10.88 -6.21
N VAL A 19 1.01 10.25 -6.95
CA VAL A 19 0.82 8.87 -7.38
C VAL A 19 1.00 8.10 -6.08
N ALA A 20 -0.10 7.91 -5.36
CA ALA A 20 -0.21 6.73 -4.53
C ALA A 20 -0.06 5.58 -5.51
N ASN A 21 1.15 5.00 -5.58
CA ASN A 21 1.39 3.86 -6.44
C ASN A 21 0.37 2.80 -6.05
N ALA A 22 -0.56 2.50 -6.95
CA ALA A 22 -1.55 1.47 -6.70
C ALA A 22 -0.80 0.16 -6.45
N VAL A 23 -1.08 -0.49 -5.32
CA VAL A 23 -0.53 -1.79 -4.96
C VAL A 23 -1.46 -2.88 -5.41
N THR A 24 -0.91 -3.95 -5.97
CA THR A 24 -1.69 -5.15 -6.31
C THR A 24 -1.89 -5.98 -5.06
N CYS A 25 -3.10 -6.43 -4.79
CA CYS A 25 -3.47 -7.14 -3.57
C CYS A 25 -4.02 -8.53 -3.89
N HIS A 26 -3.93 -9.45 -2.94
CA HIS A 26 -4.81 -10.63 -2.96
C HIS A 26 -6.25 -10.18 -2.73
N ASN A 27 -7.19 -10.71 -3.50
CA ASN A 27 -8.63 -10.47 -3.33
C ASN A 27 -9.37 -11.81 -3.26
N TYR A 28 -9.78 -12.19 -2.05
CA TYR A 28 -10.63 -13.36 -1.83
C TYR A 28 -11.23 -13.35 -0.42
N THR A 29 -12.29 -14.12 -0.24
CA THR A 29 -12.82 -14.50 1.08
C THR A 29 -12.83 -16.01 1.21
N SER A 30 -12.44 -16.52 2.38
CA SER A 30 -12.46 -17.95 2.73
C SER A 30 -13.07 -18.13 4.11
N SER A 31 -13.93 -19.15 4.25
CA SER A 31 -14.47 -19.59 5.54
C SER A 31 -13.93 -20.99 5.81
N GLU A 32 -13.13 -21.16 6.85
CA GLU A 32 -12.65 -22.48 7.27
C GLU A 32 -13.76 -23.21 8.04
N VAL A 33 -14.67 -23.83 7.28
CA VAL A 33 -15.46 -24.98 7.75
C VAL A 33 -15.32 -26.18 6.81
N SER A 34 -14.76 -26.07 5.61
CA SER A 34 -14.46 -27.23 4.76
C SER A 34 -13.44 -26.93 3.66
N SER A 35 -12.33 -27.68 3.67
CA SER A 35 -11.57 -28.11 2.49
C SER A 35 -11.24 -27.06 1.43
N GLY A 36 -10.19 -26.27 1.67
CA GLY A 36 -9.12 -25.99 0.70
C GLY A 36 -9.45 -25.29 -0.63
N THR A 37 -10.67 -24.79 -0.84
CA THR A 37 -11.03 -24.12 -2.09
C THR A 37 -11.12 -22.62 -1.87
N LEU A 38 -10.05 -21.90 -2.25
CA LEU A 38 -10.08 -20.45 -2.39
C LEU A 38 -11.03 -20.12 -3.56
N MET A 39 -12.27 -19.71 -3.27
CA MET A 39 -13.16 -19.20 -4.31
C MET A 39 -12.63 -17.85 -4.79
N GLY A 40 -12.18 -17.82 -6.05
CA GLY A 40 -11.68 -16.62 -6.70
C GLY A 40 -10.35 -16.15 -6.12
N GLN A 41 -9.23 -16.82 -6.44
CA GLN A 41 -7.90 -16.20 -6.34
C GLN A 41 -7.80 -15.04 -7.34
N ALA A 42 -8.55 -13.98 -7.07
CA ALA A 42 -8.54 -12.76 -7.83
C ALA A 42 -7.47 -11.83 -7.24
N THR A 43 -7.04 -10.90 -8.08
CA THR A 43 -6.18 -9.80 -7.69
C THR A 43 -6.96 -8.51 -7.91
N CYS A 44 -6.64 -7.49 -7.12
CA CYS A 44 -7.17 -6.15 -7.33
C CYS A 44 -6.11 -5.10 -7.02
N SER A 45 -6.34 -3.86 -7.41
CA SER A 45 -5.38 -2.77 -7.22
C SER A 45 -6.05 -1.63 -6.47
N GLY A 46 -5.34 -1.05 -5.49
CA GLY A 46 -5.79 0.13 -4.76
C GLY A 46 -4.65 0.78 -3.98
N ALA A 47 -4.93 1.84 -3.24
CA ALA A 47 -3.92 2.51 -2.42
C ALA A 47 -3.40 1.64 -1.26
N TYR A 48 -4.22 0.70 -0.76
CA TYR A 48 -3.91 -0.21 0.34
C TYR A 48 -4.41 -1.62 0.06
N CYS A 49 -3.69 -2.61 0.56
CA CYS A 49 -4.17 -3.98 0.70
C CYS A 49 -4.63 -4.24 2.14
N LEU A 50 -5.75 -4.93 2.27
CA LEU A 50 -6.39 -5.28 3.54
C LEU A 50 -6.29 -6.78 3.79
N TYR A 51 -6.05 -7.16 5.03
CA TYR A 51 -6.16 -8.53 5.53
C TYR A 51 -6.97 -8.53 6.82
N GLU A 52 -7.98 -9.39 6.86
CA GLU A 52 -8.84 -9.59 8.02
C GLU A 52 -8.96 -11.09 8.28
N LYS A 53 -8.62 -11.52 9.49
CA LYS A 53 -8.96 -12.85 10.01
C LYS A 53 -9.85 -12.66 11.23
N ILE A 54 -11.02 -13.26 11.18
CA ILE A 54 -12.01 -13.22 12.24
C ILE A 54 -12.24 -14.65 12.70
N VAL A 55 -12.05 -14.90 14.00
CA VAL A 55 -12.31 -16.20 14.63
C VAL A 55 -13.42 -16.02 15.65
N THR A 56 -14.56 -16.66 15.44
CA THR A 56 -15.73 -16.62 16.34
C THR A 56 -16.22 -18.04 16.55
N ASN A 57 -16.36 -18.50 17.80
CA ASN A 57 -16.85 -19.85 18.12
C ASN A 57 -16.13 -20.98 17.34
N SER A 58 -14.81 -20.87 17.18
CA SER A 58 -13.96 -21.78 16.39
C SER A 58 -14.17 -21.75 14.86
N GLU A 59 -15.09 -20.93 14.35
CA GLU A 59 -15.21 -20.65 12.92
C GLU A 59 -14.21 -19.57 12.53
N THR A 60 -13.41 -19.83 11.50
CA THR A 60 -12.44 -18.86 10.99
C THR A 60 -12.91 -18.33 9.64
N ARG A 61 -12.94 -17.00 9.51
CA ARG A 61 -13.14 -16.29 8.25
C ARG A 61 -11.91 -15.47 7.93
N ILE A 62 -11.41 -15.58 6.71
CA ILE A 62 -10.32 -14.76 6.17
C ILE A 62 -10.86 -13.96 5.01
N ALA A 63 -10.65 -12.65 5.02
CA ALA A 63 -10.92 -11.76 3.90
C ALA A 63 -9.66 -11.00 3.53
N ARG A 64 -9.46 -10.81 2.22
CA ARG A 64 -8.38 -10.04 1.63
C ARG A 64 -8.95 -9.19 0.52
N ASP A 65 -8.59 -7.92 0.50
CA ASP A 65 -9.13 -6.96 -0.44
C ASP A 65 -8.15 -5.80 -0.70
N CYS A 66 -8.50 -4.93 -1.62
CA CYS A 66 -7.88 -3.62 -1.83
C CYS A 66 -8.82 -2.50 -1.34
N SER A 67 -8.25 -1.37 -0.96
CA SER A 67 -9.00 -0.21 -0.54
C SER A 67 -8.26 1.08 -0.91
N GLU A 68 -9.03 2.12 -1.20
CA GLU A 68 -8.51 3.49 -1.32
C GLU A 68 -8.34 4.17 0.05
N ILE A 69 -8.93 3.58 1.09
CA ILE A 69 -8.92 4.10 2.47
C ILE A 69 -8.13 3.13 3.35
N GLY A 70 -7.12 3.65 4.04
CA GLY A 70 -6.32 2.91 5.02
C GLY A 70 -7.06 2.72 6.34
N GLN A 71 -8.22 2.05 6.31
CA GLN A 71 -9.05 1.80 7.48
C GLN A 71 -9.76 0.44 7.37
N ILE A 72 -9.81 -0.28 8.49
CA ILE A 72 -10.66 -1.47 8.67
C ILE A 72 -11.63 -1.19 9.80
N VAL A 73 -12.92 -1.46 9.56
CA VAL A 73 -13.98 -1.34 10.57
C VAL A 73 -14.26 -2.72 11.14
N TYR A 74 -14.23 -2.85 12.46
CA TYR A 74 -14.54 -4.11 13.16
C TYR A 74 -15.39 -3.81 14.41
N THR A 75 -15.92 -4.84 15.07
CA THR A 75 -16.85 -4.66 16.19
C THR A 75 -16.26 -3.85 17.36
N GLY A 76 -14.94 -3.83 17.52
CA GLY A 76 -14.26 -3.04 18.56
C GLY A 76 -13.92 -1.60 18.16
N GLY A 77 -14.20 -1.19 16.91
CA GLY A 77 -13.91 0.16 16.41
C GLY A 77 -13.23 0.17 15.05
N TYR A 78 -12.16 0.96 14.93
CA TYR A 78 -11.45 1.19 13.67
C TYR A 78 -9.97 0.90 13.84
N PHE A 79 -9.39 0.21 12.86
CA PHE A 79 -7.95 0.02 12.74
C PHE A 79 -7.43 0.83 11.55
N THR A 80 -6.35 1.60 11.74
CA THR A 80 -5.81 2.54 10.73
C THR A 80 -4.28 2.51 10.58
N ASP A 81 -3.57 1.74 11.41
CA ASP A 81 -2.11 1.65 11.32
C ASP A 81 -1.70 0.86 10.06
N VAL A 82 -0.92 1.51 9.19
CA VAL A 82 -0.44 0.91 7.94
C VAL A 82 0.88 0.18 8.17
N ASN A 83 1.04 -0.95 7.48
CA ASN A 83 2.20 -1.85 7.54
C ASN A 83 2.46 -2.44 8.94
N LYS A 84 1.40 -2.58 9.75
CA LYS A 84 1.43 -3.26 11.04
C LYS A 84 0.32 -4.29 11.12
N CYS A 85 0.57 -5.30 11.95
CA CYS A 85 -0.46 -6.24 12.37
C CYS A 85 -1.10 -5.76 13.67
N TYR A 86 -2.41 -5.94 13.75
CA TYR A 86 -3.18 -5.65 14.94
C TYR A 86 -4.00 -6.88 15.31
N GLU A 87 -3.78 -7.38 16.52
CA GLU A 87 -4.48 -8.54 17.05
C GLU A 87 -5.25 -8.13 18.30
N THR A 88 -6.53 -8.47 18.35
CA THR A 88 -7.40 -8.11 19.47
C THR A 88 -8.54 -9.11 19.64
N LYS A 89 -9.20 -9.08 20.80
CA LYS A 89 -10.37 -9.89 21.11
C LYS A 89 -11.49 -8.99 21.64
N VAL A 90 -12.69 -9.16 21.10
CA VAL A 90 -13.91 -8.46 21.53
C VAL A 90 -14.99 -9.51 21.76
N GLY A 91 -15.39 -9.71 23.02
CA GLY A 91 -16.26 -10.83 23.39
C GLY A 91 -15.62 -12.17 23.04
N ASP A 92 -16.35 -13.02 22.31
CA ASP A 92 -15.87 -14.33 21.84
C ASP A 92 -15.21 -14.28 20.45
N THR A 93 -15.06 -13.10 19.88
CA THR A 93 -14.46 -12.90 18.56
C THR A 93 -13.03 -12.39 18.67
N THR A 94 -12.11 -13.09 18.00
CA THR A 94 -10.71 -12.67 17.84
C THR A 94 -10.50 -12.13 16.44
N TYR A 95 -9.74 -11.03 16.33
CA TYR A 95 -9.41 -10.35 15.09
C TYR A 95 -7.90 -10.35 14.89
N SER A 96 -7.43 -10.68 13.70
CA SER A 96 -6.08 -10.32 13.22
C SER A 96 -6.26 -9.44 11.98
N LEU A 97 -5.93 -8.17 12.08
CA LEU A 97 -6.13 -7.14 11.06
C LEU A 97 -4.78 -6.62 10.56
N LYS A 98 -4.71 -6.28 9.28
CA LYS A 98 -3.56 -5.62 8.68
C LYS A 98 -3.97 -4.77 7.50
N ILE A 99 -3.42 -3.56 7.45
CA ILE A 99 -3.45 -2.64 6.31
C ILE A 99 -2.02 -2.53 5.82
N CYS A 100 -1.77 -2.58 4.53
CA CYS A 100 -0.42 -2.40 4.02
C CYS A 100 -0.41 -1.76 2.62
N ASN A 101 0.70 -1.10 2.32
CA ASN A 101 1.00 -0.52 1.01
C ASN A 101 2.50 -0.64 0.69
N SER A 102 3.21 -1.53 1.39
CA SER A 102 4.66 -1.72 1.27
C SER A 102 5.11 -2.41 -0.02
N GLY A 103 4.16 -2.87 -0.84
CA GLY A 103 4.42 -3.58 -2.09
C GLY A 103 3.26 -4.49 -2.47
N ASP A 104 3.36 -5.08 -3.65
CA ASP A 104 2.35 -6.02 -4.14
C ASP A 104 2.20 -7.22 -3.19
N TYR A 105 0.96 -7.67 -3.03
CA TYR A 105 0.55 -8.83 -2.25
C TYR A 105 0.94 -8.76 -0.77
N CYS A 106 1.12 -7.54 -0.24
CA CYS A 106 1.52 -7.34 1.16
C CYS A 106 0.46 -7.79 2.19
N ASN A 107 -0.79 -8.07 1.78
CA ASN A 107 -1.88 -8.50 2.66
C ASN A 107 -1.85 -10.02 2.98
N PHE A 108 -0.65 -10.55 3.23
CA PHE A 108 -0.46 -11.87 3.83
C PHE A 108 -0.85 -11.89 5.31
N ALA A 109 -1.04 -13.09 5.84
CA ALA A 109 -1.50 -13.28 7.21
C ALA A 109 -0.51 -12.67 8.22
N CYS A 110 -1.03 -12.15 9.33
CA CYS A 110 -0.18 -11.72 10.43
C CYS A 110 0.71 -12.86 10.93
N ASN A 111 1.97 -12.56 11.22
CA ASN A 111 3.02 -13.53 11.60
C ASN A 111 3.40 -14.56 10.51
N SER A 112 3.03 -14.35 9.24
CA SER A 112 3.73 -15.04 8.15
C SER A 112 5.18 -14.55 8.16
N ALA A 113 6.16 -15.45 8.11
CA ALA A 113 7.56 -15.06 7.97
C ALA A 113 7.70 -14.17 6.71
N PHE A 114 7.87 -12.86 6.92
CA PHE A 114 8.03 -11.92 5.83
C PHE A 114 9.51 -11.89 5.47
N SER A 115 9.88 -12.50 4.34
CA SER A 115 11.13 -12.17 3.66
C SER A 115 10.98 -10.79 3.06
N THR A 116 11.32 -9.77 3.83
CA THR A 116 11.44 -8.38 3.37
C THR A 116 12.58 -8.32 2.34
N SER A 117 12.27 -8.48 1.05
CA SER A 117 13.14 -7.97 0.00
C SER A 117 13.02 -6.44 0.04
N SER A 118 13.92 -5.79 0.77
CA SER A 118 14.04 -4.33 0.77
C SER A 118 14.39 -3.88 -0.64
N SER A 119 13.40 -3.45 -1.43
CA SER A 119 13.63 -2.74 -2.69
C SER A 119 14.17 -1.35 -2.35
N SER A 120 15.50 -1.27 -2.29
CA SER A 120 16.23 -0.02 -2.17
C SER A 120 16.51 0.52 -3.57
N ILE A 121 15.57 1.27 -4.15
CA ILE A 121 15.90 2.17 -5.26
C ILE A 121 15.18 3.51 -5.04
N MET A 122 15.67 4.27 -4.07
CA MET A 122 15.67 5.73 -4.16
C MET A 122 17.11 6.19 -4.23
N ALA A 123 17.59 6.49 -5.44
CA ALA A 123 18.64 7.47 -5.68
C ALA A 123 18.89 7.60 -7.19
N ILE A 124 18.15 8.47 -7.88
CA ILE A 124 18.78 9.35 -8.89
C ILE A 124 18.08 10.72 -8.81
N LEU A 125 18.48 11.52 -7.83
CA LEU A 125 18.31 12.97 -7.87
C LEU A 125 19.69 13.60 -8.10
N SER A 126 20.03 13.91 -9.35
CA SER A 126 20.90 15.04 -9.74
C SER A 126 21.43 14.82 -11.15
N THR A 127 20.85 15.51 -12.13
CA THR A 127 21.56 16.12 -13.26
C THR A 127 20.63 17.08 -14.03
N VAL A 128 20.07 18.11 -13.38
CA VAL A 128 19.42 19.22 -14.13
C VAL A 128 19.90 20.61 -13.64
N VAL A 129 20.95 20.68 -12.82
CA VAL A 129 21.50 21.98 -12.38
C VAL A 129 22.97 22.10 -12.77
N LEU A 130 23.29 21.93 -14.05
CA LEU A 130 24.64 22.21 -14.58
C LEU A 130 24.68 22.56 -16.07
N SER A 131 23.61 23.14 -16.62
CA SER A 131 23.66 23.75 -17.98
C SER A 131 23.41 25.25 -18.00
N CYS A 132 23.09 25.90 -16.87
CA CYS A 132 22.90 27.35 -16.83
C CYS A 132 24.07 28.15 -16.22
N ALA A 133 25.15 27.51 -15.76
CA ALA A 133 26.35 28.20 -15.30
C ALA A 133 27.46 28.31 -16.37
N GLY A 134 27.15 27.98 -17.63
CA GLY A 134 28.09 28.08 -18.77
C GLY A 134 28.06 29.41 -19.51
N LEU A 135 27.07 30.28 -19.25
CA LEU A 135 27.15 31.69 -19.62
C LEU A 135 27.53 32.45 -18.35
N TRP A 136 28.50 33.36 -18.44
CA TRP A 136 29.14 34.10 -17.34
C TRP A 136 30.30 33.34 -16.67
N ILE A 137 31.44 33.23 -17.36
CA ILE A 137 32.77 33.71 -16.91
C ILE A 137 33.81 33.22 -17.94
N SER A 138 34.12 34.06 -18.93
CA SER A 138 35.50 34.51 -19.21
C SER A 138 35.63 35.07 -20.63
N LYS A 139 35.74 36.40 -20.63
CA LYS A 139 36.46 37.28 -21.57
C LYS A 139 35.85 37.55 -22.94
#